data_AF-A0A660NMP2-F1
#
_entry.id   AF-A0A660NMP2-F1
#
_cell.length_a   1.000
_cell.length_b   1.000
_cell.length_c   1.000
_cell.angle_alpha   90.00
_cell.angle_beta   90.00
_cell.angle_gamma   90.00
#
_symmetry.space_group_name_H-M   'P 1'
#
loop_
_entity.id
_entity.type
_entity.pdbx_description
1 polymer ?
#
loop_
_entity_poly.entity_id
_entity_poly.type
_entity_poly.pdbx_seq_one_letter_code
_entity_poly.pdbx_strand_id
1 'polypeptide(L)'
;MSHDAGHVHGPTCGGSAEAGWLDRIRWDEHGLVPAIAQDAASHRVLMMAWMNREALAETLRTGHAVYWSRSRQRLWRKGEESGNQQRVHEIRTDCDADVILLFIDQVGGVACHTGRESCFFRRLEGGRLGQGAAAAEAGALSSPAGDAGEVMTPSQAQPASEPVWRDVDPVKV
;
A
#
# COMPACT_ATOMS: atom_id res chain seq x y z
N MET A 1 -13.00 35.69 54.31
CA MET A 1 -13.62 34.46 53.80
C MET A 1 -13.27 34.38 52.33
N SER A 2 -12.28 33.56 52.03
CA SER A 2 -11.82 33.23 50.70
C SER A 2 -12.93 32.55 49.92
N HIS A 3 -13.23 33.01 48.72
CA HIS A 3 -13.87 32.15 47.73
C HIS A 3 -13.08 32.24 46.42
N ASP A 4 -12.64 31.06 46.06
CA ASP A 4 -11.79 30.65 44.97
C ASP A 4 -12.65 30.24 43.75
N ALA A 5 -11.95 30.19 42.62
CA ALA A 5 -12.23 29.41 41.42
C ALA A 5 -13.44 29.77 40.51
N GLY A 6 -13.07 30.17 39.29
CA GLY A 6 -13.91 30.13 38.10
C GLY A 6 -13.06 30.21 36.82
N HIS A 7 -11.94 29.49 36.75
CA HIS A 7 -11.14 29.39 35.53
C HIS A 7 -11.86 28.44 34.56
N VAL A 8 -12.56 29.02 33.57
CA VAL A 8 -13.25 28.29 32.53
C VAL A 8 -12.20 27.70 31.58
N HIS A 9 -12.02 26.37 31.61
CA HIS A 9 -11.24 25.66 30.61
C HIS A 9 -11.95 25.79 29.25
N GLY A 10 -11.34 26.53 28.33
CA GLY A 10 -11.68 26.46 26.92
C GLY A 10 -11.40 25.06 26.35
N PRO A 11 -12.05 24.68 25.24
CA PRO A 11 -11.90 23.35 24.67
C PRO A 11 -10.44 23.13 24.27
N THR A 12 -9.80 22.13 24.87
CA THR A 12 -8.48 21.67 24.48
C THR A 12 -8.57 21.11 23.05
N CYS A 13 -7.91 21.78 22.10
CA CYS A 13 -7.60 21.20 20.80
C CYS A 13 -6.54 20.11 21.02
N GLY A 14 -7.00 18.95 21.47
CA GLY A 14 -6.20 17.74 21.69
C GLY A 14 -6.54 16.67 20.68
N GLY A 15 -6.43 16.98 19.38
CA GLY A 15 -6.39 15.98 18.31
C GLY A 15 -5.02 16.04 17.68
N SER A 16 -4.17 15.04 17.92
CA SER A 16 -2.85 14.97 17.31
C SER A 16 -2.97 14.95 15.78
N ALA A 17 -2.18 15.78 15.10
CA ALA A 17 -2.08 15.81 13.63
C ALA A 17 -1.80 14.43 13.01
N GLU A 18 -1.22 13.51 13.80
CA GLU A 18 -0.95 12.10 13.48
C GLU A 18 -2.20 11.28 13.10
N ALA A 19 -3.42 11.68 13.49
CA ALA A 19 -4.64 10.91 13.19
C ALA A 19 -5.43 11.45 11.98
N GLY A 20 -5.22 12.72 11.60
CA GLY A 20 -6.08 13.39 10.61
C GLY A 20 -5.97 12.81 9.19
N TRP A 21 -4.85 12.17 8.85
CA TRP A 21 -4.68 11.54 7.54
C TRP A 21 -5.43 10.21 7.42
N LEU A 22 -5.55 9.43 8.50
CA LEU A 22 -6.32 8.18 8.50
C LEU A 22 -7.82 8.44 8.27
N ASP A 23 -8.30 9.64 8.62
CA ASP A 23 -9.67 10.09 8.37
C ASP A 23 -9.93 10.41 6.89
N ARG A 24 -8.88 10.55 6.08
CA ARG A 24 -9.00 10.72 4.63
C ARG A 24 -9.15 9.40 3.89
N ILE A 25 -8.89 8.27 4.54
CA ILE A 25 -9.08 6.94 3.94
C ILE A 25 -10.55 6.55 4.00
N ARG A 26 -11.06 6.03 2.88
CA ARG A 26 -12.42 5.51 2.76
C ARG A 26 -12.46 4.05 3.22
N TRP A 27 -12.79 3.89 4.50
CA TRP A 27 -12.98 2.58 5.11
C TRP A 27 -14.30 1.96 4.67
N ASP A 28 -14.33 0.63 4.49
CA ASP A 28 -15.56 -0.11 4.25
C ASP A 28 -16.45 -0.20 5.52
N GLU A 29 -17.62 -0.81 5.39
CA GLU A 29 -18.58 -1.02 6.50
C GLU A 29 -18.03 -1.85 7.67
N HIS A 30 -16.91 -2.54 7.48
CA HIS A 30 -16.20 -3.30 8.51
C HIS A 30 -14.99 -2.56 9.08
N GLY A 31 -14.75 -1.31 8.66
CA GLY A 31 -13.58 -0.53 9.05
C GLY A 31 -12.29 -1.01 8.40
N LEU A 32 -12.37 -1.62 7.21
CA LEU A 32 -11.25 -2.19 6.47
C LEU A 32 -10.99 -1.44 5.16
N VAL A 33 -9.74 -1.50 4.70
CA VAL A 33 -9.31 -1.04 3.38
C VAL A 33 -8.47 -2.14 2.72
N PRO A 34 -8.66 -2.41 1.41
CA PRO A 34 -7.75 -3.27 0.66
C PRO A 34 -6.36 -2.64 0.54
N ALA A 35 -5.32 -3.44 0.77
CA ALA A 35 -3.92 -3.05 0.64
C ALA A 35 -3.18 -3.99 -0.32
N ILE A 36 -2.60 -3.41 -1.37
CA ILE A 36 -1.80 -4.11 -2.38
C ILE A 36 -0.32 -3.93 -2.04
N ALA A 37 0.41 -5.02 -1.88
CA ALA A 37 1.86 -4.99 -1.75
C ALA A 37 2.50 -5.23 -3.13
N GLN A 38 3.27 -4.25 -3.58
CA GLN A 38 4.03 -4.27 -4.82
C GLN A 38 5.53 -4.18 -4.49
N ASP A 39 6.32 -5.01 -5.16
CA ASP A 39 7.77 -4.95 -5.03
C ASP A 39 8.29 -3.61 -5.57
N ALA A 40 9.11 -2.92 -4.78
CA ALA A 40 9.56 -1.56 -5.10
C ALA A 40 10.54 -1.52 -6.29
N ALA A 41 11.29 -2.60 -6.53
CA ALA A 41 12.30 -2.66 -7.59
C ALA A 41 11.72 -3.16 -8.92
N SER A 42 10.95 -4.25 -8.88
CA SER A 42 10.40 -4.91 -10.07
C SER A 42 9.00 -4.44 -10.44
N HIS A 43 8.34 -3.68 -9.56
CA HIS A 43 6.92 -3.30 -9.68
C HIS A 43 5.96 -4.50 -9.80
N ARG A 44 6.39 -5.71 -9.44
CA ARG A 44 5.52 -6.87 -9.44
C ARG A 44 4.56 -6.82 -8.27
N VAL A 45 3.27 -7.03 -8.53
CA VAL A 45 2.29 -7.20 -7.45
C VAL A 45 2.53 -8.54 -6.75
N LEU A 46 2.75 -8.48 -5.44
CA LEU A 46 3.11 -9.63 -4.62
C LEU A 46 1.89 -10.22 -3.92
N MET A 47 1.07 -9.39 -3.29
CA MET A 47 -0.13 -9.84 -2.59
C MET A 47 -1.13 -8.71 -2.37
N MET A 48 -2.35 -9.08 -2.00
CA MET A 48 -3.35 -8.18 -1.44
C MET A 48 -3.79 -8.73 -0.09
N ALA A 49 -3.99 -7.85 0.88
CA ALA A 49 -4.57 -8.16 2.18
C ALA A 49 -5.41 -6.97 2.68
N TRP A 50 -6.12 -7.16 3.78
CA TRP A 50 -6.91 -6.09 4.40
C TRP A 50 -6.07 -5.36 5.44
N MET A 51 -6.29 -4.07 5.60
CA MET A 51 -5.82 -3.28 6.73
C MET A 51 -7.02 -2.68 7.43
N ASN A 52 -7.04 -2.68 8.76
CA ASN A 52 -7.87 -1.77 9.53
C ASN A 52 -7.05 -0.53 9.89
N ARG A 53 -7.66 0.44 10.57
CA ARG A 53 -7.01 1.69 10.98
C ARG A 53 -5.72 1.45 11.77
N GLU A 54 -5.75 0.52 12.72
CA GLU A 54 -4.59 0.19 13.56
C GLU A 54 -3.45 -0.44 12.74
N ALA A 55 -3.77 -1.32 11.79
CA ALA A 55 -2.78 -1.95 10.92
C ALA A 55 -2.07 -0.93 10.02
N LEU A 56 -2.81 0.00 9.43
CA LEU A 56 -2.24 1.05 8.58
C LEU A 56 -1.40 2.04 9.40
N ALA A 57 -1.87 2.44 10.58
CA ALA A 57 -1.12 3.28 11.51
C ALA A 57 0.19 2.61 11.99
N GLU A 58 0.12 1.31 12.34
CA GLU A 58 1.31 0.55 12.72
C GLU A 58 2.28 0.38 11.56
N THR A 59 1.78 0.20 10.34
CA THR A 59 2.59 0.10 9.13
C THR A 59 3.41 1.36 8.91
N LEU A 60 2.77 2.54 8.98
CA LEU A 60 3.47 3.81 8.87
C LEU A 60 4.51 3.99 9.98
N ARG A 61 4.13 3.69 11.23
CA ARG A 61 5.00 3.87 12.41
C ARG A 61 6.22 2.96 12.38
N THR A 62 6.07 1.72 11.93
CA THR A 62 7.14 0.72 11.99
C THR A 62 7.96 0.66 10.72
N GLY A 63 7.42 1.10 9.58
CA GLY A 63 8.02 0.85 8.27
C GLY A 63 7.93 -0.62 7.82
N HIS A 64 7.08 -1.43 8.47
CA HIS A 64 6.86 -2.83 8.13
C HIS A 64 5.38 -3.09 7.84
N ALA A 65 5.07 -3.89 6.82
CA ALA A 65 3.67 -4.14 6.46
C ALA A 65 2.94 -4.94 7.56
N VAL A 66 1.89 -4.34 8.11
CA VAL A 66 0.98 -4.96 9.08
C VAL A 66 -0.41 -5.02 8.46
N TYR A 67 -1.04 -6.18 8.53
CA TYR A 67 -2.37 -6.41 7.96
C TYR A 67 -3.37 -6.77 9.05
N TRP A 68 -4.66 -6.73 8.71
CA TRP A 68 -5.75 -7.26 9.51
C TRP A 68 -6.19 -8.62 8.97
N SER A 69 -6.10 -9.65 9.82
CA SER A 69 -6.62 -10.97 9.48
C SER A 69 -8.12 -11.03 9.79
N ARG A 70 -8.97 -11.00 8.76
CA ARG A 70 -10.43 -11.09 8.94
C ARG A 70 -10.89 -12.38 9.65
N SER A 71 -10.24 -13.50 9.35
CA SER A 71 -10.58 -14.80 9.95
C SER A 71 -10.09 -14.95 11.40
N ARG A 72 -8.96 -14.33 11.75
CA ARG A 72 -8.38 -14.38 13.11
C ARG A 72 -8.77 -13.18 13.97
N GLN A 73 -9.42 -12.18 13.37
CA GLN A 73 -9.78 -10.89 13.97
C GLN A 73 -8.64 -10.27 14.80
N ARG A 74 -7.44 -10.23 14.21
CA ARG A 74 -6.26 -9.65 14.84
C ARG A 74 -5.29 -9.09 13.81
N LEU A 75 -4.41 -8.20 14.28
CA LEU A 75 -3.25 -7.74 13.53
C LEU A 75 -2.34 -8.90 13.15
N TRP A 76 -1.77 -8.82 11.95
CA TRP A 76 -0.82 -9.76 11.40
C TRP A 76 0.36 -9.00 10.83
N ARG A 77 1.48 -9.06 11.53
CA ARG A 77 2.76 -8.51 11.07
C ARG A 77 3.36 -9.48 10.06
N LYS A 78 3.43 -9.08 8.79
CA LYS A 78 3.84 -9.98 7.72
C LYS A 78 5.27 -10.45 7.97
N GLY A 79 5.45 -11.77 8.03
CA GLY A 79 6.76 -12.38 8.23
C GLY A 79 7.25 -12.46 9.67
N GLU A 80 6.43 -12.10 10.67
CA GLU A 80 6.80 -12.20 12.09
C GLU A 80 7.20 -13.64 12.49
N GLU A 81 6.47 -14.64 12.00
CA GLU A 81 6.76 -16.06 12.27
C GLU A 81 7.77 -16.67 11.28
N SER A 82 7.77 -16.22 10.02
CA SER A 82 8.54 -16.86 8.93
C SER A 82 9.84 -16.15 8.56
N GLY A 83 10.09 -14.95 9.06
CA GLY A 83 11.19 -14.07 8.64
C GLY A 83 10.96 -13.34 7.31
N ASN A 84 9.95 -13.72 6.52
CA ASN A 84 9.64 -13.12 5.22
C ASN A 84 8.88 -11.79 5.34
N GLN A 85 9.55 -10.81 5.95
CA GLN A 85 9.03 -9.48 6.25
C GLN A 85 8.92 -8.62 5.00
N GLN A 86 8.07 -7.59 5.07
CA GLN A 86 7.90 -6.59 4.03
C GLN A 86 8.28 -5.23 4.61
N ARG A 87 9.38 -4.65 4.12
CA ARG A 87 9.83 -3.31 4.51
C ARG A 87 9.17 -2.30 3.58
N VAL A 88 8.47 -1.31 4.12
CA VAL A 88 7.72 -0.33 3.35
C VAL A 88 8.61 0.87 3.01
N HIS A 89 8.65 1.22 1.73
CA HIS A 89 9.33 2.42 1.24
C HIS A 89 8.34 3.57 1.00
N GLU A 90 7.18 3.23 0.46
CA GLU A 90 6.18 4.21 0.07
C GLU A 90 4.78 3.63 0.28
N ILE A 91 3.87 4.50 0.72
CA ILE A 91 2.44 4.23 0.84
C ILE A 91 1.72 5.22 -0.06
N ARG A 92 0.92 4.71 -1.00
CA ARG A 92 0.00 5.49 -1.83
C ARG A 92 -1.43 5.06 -1.60
N THR A 93 -2.35 5.90 -2.05
CA THR A 93 -3.77 5.57 -2.16
C THR A 93 -4.29 5.99 -3.54
N ASP A 94 -5.39 5.42 -3.99
CA ASP A 94 -6.01 5.77 -5.25
C ASP A 94 -6.86 7.05 -5.16
N CYS A 95 -7.58 7.39 -6.23
CA CYS A 95 -8.18 8.72 -6.38
C CYS A 95 -9.37 8.99 -5.45
N ASP A 96 -10.07 7.96 -4.97
CA ASP A 96 -11.14 8.04 -3.99
C ASP A 96 -10.78 7.44 -2.62
N ALA A 97 -9.48 7.16 -2.43
CA ALA A 97 -8.85 6.76 -1.19
C ALA A 97 -9.43 5.48 -0.56
N ASP A 98 -9.88 4.53 -1.39
CA ASP A 98 -10.46 3.27 -0.95
C ASP A 98 -9.54 2.05 -1.18
N VAL A 99 -8.36 2.27 -1.76
CA VAL A 99 -7.28 1.28 -1.84
C VAL A 99 -5.95 1.86 -1.37
N ILE A 100 -5.16 1.04 -0.66
CA ILE A 100 -3.76 1.33 -0.31
C ILE A 100 -2.82 0.57 -1.24
N LEU A 101 -1.79 1.24 -1.75
CA LEU A 101 -0.67 0.62 -2.47
C LEU A 101 0.61 0.80 -1.64
N LEU A 102 1.25 -0.31 -1.29
CA LEU A 102 2.53 -0.36 -0.60
C LEU A 102 3.62 -0.72 -1.59
N PHE A 103 4.62 0.14 -1.73
CA PHE A 103 5.89 -0.23 -2.37
C PHE A 103 6.83 -0.78 -1.30
N ILE A 104 7.23 -2.04 -1.46
CA ILE A 104 7.95 -2.77 -0.41
C ILE A 104 9.20 -3.49 -0.92
N ASP A 105 10.17 -3.72 -0.04
CA ASP A 105 11.19 -4.76 -0.21
C ASP A 105 10.69 -6.05 0.44
N GLN A 106 10.60 -7.13 -0.35
CA GLN A 106 10.25 -8.45 0.17
C GLN A 106 11.48 -9.17 0.71
N VAL A 107 11.66 -9.16 2.02
CA VAL A 107 12.72 -9.94 2.68
C VAL A 107 12.46 -11.44 2.47
N GLY A 108 13.50 -12.18 2.12
CA GLY A 108 13.45 -13.62 1.88
C GLY A 108 12.88 -14.04 0.52
N GLY A 109 12.46 -13.09 -0.34
CA GLY A 109 11.97 -13.36 -1.69
C GLY A 109 10.64 -14.11 -1.76
N VAL A 110 9.95 -14.33 -0.64
CA VAL A 110 8.71 -15.12 -0.60
C VAL A 110 7.60 -14.34 0.08
N ALA A 111 6.65 -13.79 -0.68
CA ALA A 111 5.45 -13.20 -0.09
C ALA A 111 4.40 -14.26 0.26
N CYS A 112 4.34 -15.36 -0.50
CA CYS A 112 3.27 -16.36 -0.42
C CYS A 112 3.62 -17.53 0.50
N HIS A 113 2.64 -18.01 1.27
CA HIS A 113 2.79 -19.19 2.14
C HIS A 113 3.07 -20.50 1.37
N THR A 114 2.93 -20.51 0.04
CA THR A 114 3.27 -21.65 -0.82
C THR A 114 4.74 -21.65 -1.28
N GLY A 115 5.59 -20.77 -0.72
CA GLY A 115 6.99 -20.66 -1.12
C GLY A 115 7.23 -19.88 -2.42
N ARG A 116 6.26 -19.05 -2.85
CA ARG A 116 6.34 -18.26 -4.08
C ARG A 116 6.54 -16.78 -3.78
N GLU A 117 7.20 -16.09 -4.70
CA GLU A 117 7.40 -14.62 -4.64
C GLU A 117 6.08 -13.86 -4.56
N SER A 118 5.09 -14.23 -5.38
CA SER A 118 3.79 -13.58 -5.45
C SER A 118 2.65 -14.58 -5.26
N CYS A 119 1.60 -14.15 -4.57
CA CYS A 119 0.32 -14.85 -4.46
C CYS A 119 -0.40 -14.96 -5.81
N PHE A 120 -0.10 -14.06 -6.76
CA PHE A 120 -0.73 -14.00 -8.09
C PHE A 120 0.02 -14.88 -9.10
N PHE A 121 0.24 -16.15 -8.78
CA PHE A 121 0.96 -17.11 -9.64
C PHE A 121 0.05 -17.95 -10.54
N ARG A 122 -1.27 -17.90 -10.34
CA ARG A 122 -2.23 -18.62 -11.18
C ARG A 122 -2.65 -17.73 -12.35
N ARG A 123 -2.81 -18.33 -13.53
CA ARG A 123 -3.24 -17.64 -14.74
C ARG A 123 -4.47 -18.33 -15.33
N LEU A 124 -5.40 -17.54 -15.87
CA LEU A 124 -6.55 -18.02 -16.61
C LEU A 124 -6.15 -18.19 -18.08
N GLU A 125 -6.20 -19.42 -18.58
CA GLU A 125 -5.88 -19.76 -19.97
C GLU A 125 -6.97 -20.68 -20.52
N GLY A 126 -7.59 -20.31 -21.65
CA GLY A 126 -8.63 -21.12 -22.28
C GLY A 126 -9.80 -21.49 -21.35
N GLY A 127 -10.18 -20.59 -20.44
CA GLY A 127 -11.26 -20.82 -19.46
C GLY A 127 -10.85 -21.71 -18.27
N ARG A 128 -9.57 -22.02 -18.09
CA ARG A 128 -9.06 -22.85 -16.99
C ARG A 128 -8.04 -22.07 -16.16
N LEU A 129 -8.17 -22.11 -14.83
CA LEU A 129 -7.17 -21.57 -13.91
C LEU A 129 -6.06 -22.60 -13.69
N GLY A 130 -4.85 -22.29 -14.15
CA GLY A 130 -3.65 -23.12 -13.99
C GLY A 130 -2.53 -22.40 -13.25
N GLN A 131 -1.44 -23.11 -12.93
CA GLN A 131 -0.20 -22.46 -12.51
C GLN A 131 0.41 -21.80 -13.75
N GLY A 132 0.55 -20.47 -13.75
CA GLY A 132 1.28 -19.79 -14.81
C GLY A 132 2.77 -20.12 -14.69
N ALA A 133 3.49 -20.14 -15.81
CA ALA A 133 4.96 -20.13 -15.77
C ALA A 133 5.42 -18.93 -14.91
N ALA A 134 6.52 -19.09 -14.17
CA ALA A 134 7.13 -17.96 -13.46
C ALA A 134 7.31 -16.83 -14.47
N ALA A 135 6.80 -15.64 -14.15
CA ALA A 135 6.88 -14.49 -15.02
C ALA A 135 8.35 -14.21 -15.33
N ALA A 136 8.83 -14.69 -16.48
CA ALA A 136 9.87 -13.98 -17.19
C ALA A 136 9.28 -12.60 -17.44
N GLU A 137 9.90 -11.60 -16.83
CA GLU A 137 9.97 -10.18 -17.20
C GLU A 137 8.78 -9.65 -18.02
N ALA A 138 8.11 -8.61 -17.53
CA ALA A 138 7.11 -7.85 -18.28
C ALA A 138 7.66 -7.36 -19.64
N GLY A 139 7.62 -8.25 -20.63
CA GLY A 139 8.02 -8.08 -22.00
C GLY A 139 6.87 -8.56 -22.86
N ALA A 140 6.16 -7.59 -23.42
CA ALA A 140 5.06 -7.76 -24.38
C ALA A 140 3.75 -8.36 -23.81
N LEU A 141 2.96 -7.51 -23.14
CA LEU A 141 1.59 -7.35 -23.61
C LEU A 141 1.69 -6.68 -24.99
N SER A 142 1.97 -7.46 -26.03
CA SER A 142 1.93 -6.93 -27.40
C SER A 142 0.48 -6.57 -27.72
N SER A 143 0.20 -5.27 -27.76
CA SER A 143 -0.99 -4.77 -28.44
C SER A 143 -1.02 -5.35 -29.86
N PRO A 144 -2.17 -5.81 -30.39
CA PRO A 144 -2.28 -6.03 -31.82
C PRO A 144 -2.03 -4.69 -32.52
N ALA A 145 -1.01 -4.68 -33.39
CA ALA A 145 -0.48 -3.49 -34.02
C ALA A 145 -1.54 -2.68 -34.78
N GLY A 146 -1.62 -1.39 -34.46
CA GLY A 146 -2.14 -0.35 -35.35
C GLY A 146 -0.98 0.56 -35.75
N ASP A 147 -0.78 0.70 -37.05
CA ASP A 147 0.25 1.46 -37.75
C ASP A 147 0.26 2.97 -37.40
N ALA A 148 1.44 3.51 -37.03
CA ALA A 148 2.04 4.73 -37.62
C ALA A 148 3.13 5.34 -36.71
N GLY A 149 4.30 5.63 -37.31
CA GLY A 149 5.00 6.91 -37.10
C GLY A 149 6.21 6.98 -36.16
N GLU A 150 7.40 7.00 -36.79
CA GLU A 150 8.65 7.71 -36.47
C GLU A 150 9.12 7.89 -35.01
N VAL A 151 10.32 7.35 -34.74
CA VAL A 151 11.03 7.37 -33.46
C VAL A 151 11.77 8.70 -33.25
N MET A 152 11.38 9.46 -32.23
CA MET A 152 12.15 10.60 -31.70
C MET A 152 12.64 10.28 -30.27
N THR A 153 13.95 10.38 -30.04
CA THR A 153 14.60 10.12 -28.74
C THR A 153 14.57 11.36 -27.84
N PRO A 154 14.53 11.18 -26.51
CA PRO A 154 15.38 11.98 -25.61
C PRO A 154 16.03 11.09 -24.53
N SER A 155 17.35 11.14 -24.33
CA SER A 155 18.13 12.16 -23.59
C SER A 155 17.82 12.24 -22.09
N GLN A 156 18.69 11.56 -21.32
CA GLN A 156 19.15 11.81 -19.94
C GLN A 156 18.11 11.99 -18.82
N ALA A 157 17.96 10.94 -18.00
CA ALA A 157 17.31 11.00 -16.69
C ALA A 157 18.27 11.51 -15.61
N GLN A 158 17.83 12.50 -14.82
CA GLN A 158 18.49 12.97 -13.59
C GLN A 158 17.96 12.17 -12.37
N PRO A 159 18.73 12.06 -11.27
CA PRO A 159 18.32 11.30 -10.10
C PRO A 159 17.16 11.95 -9.34
N ALA A 160 16.29 11.11 -8.79
CA ALA A 160 15.14 11.51 -7.98
C ALA A 160 15.58 12.17 -6.66
N SER A 161 15.03 13.35 -6.38
CA SER A 161 15.11 14.02 -5.08
C SER A 161 14.15 13.39 -4.07
N GLU A 162 14.48 13.52 -2.78
CA GLU A 162 13.70 13.03 -1.64
C GLU A 162 12.21 13.47 -1.67
N PRO A 163 11.27 12.64 -1.17
CA PRO A 163 9.85 12.96 -1.23
C PRO A 163 9.52 14.11 -0.26
N VAL A 164 9.23 15.28 -0.82
CA VAL A 164 8.59 16.39 -0.10
C VAL A 164 7.08 16.19 -0.20
N TRP A 165 6.47 15.77 0.91
CA TRP A 165 5.02 15.72 1.06
C TRP A 165 4.46 17.14 0.96
N ARG A 166 3.79 17.46 -0.15
CA ARG A 166 2.95 18.66 -0.28
C ARG A 166 1.51 18.22 -0.27
N ASP A 167 0.75 18.76 0.67
CA ASP A 167 -0.70 18.67 0.69
C ASP A 167 -1.26 19.22 -0.62
N VAL A 168 -1.85 18.34 -1.43
CA VAL A 168 -2.68 18.70 -2.58
C VAL A 168 -4.14 18.52 -2.17
N ASP A 169 -4.86 19.65 -2.10
CA ASP A 169 -6.30 19.69 -1.79
C ASP A 169 -7.12 19.01 -2.90
N PRO A 170 -7.93 17.97 -2.60
CA PRO A 170 -8.64 17.19 -3.60
C PRO A 170 -9.93 17.84 -4.14
N VAL A 171 -10.29 19.06 -3.74
CA VAL A 171 -11.62 19.66 -4.03
C VAL A 171 -11.59 20.69 -5.17
N LYS A 172 -10.72 20.52 -6.16
CA LYS A 172 -10.79 21.30 -7.41
C LYS A 172 -10.48 20.44 -8.63
N VAL A 173 -11.48 19.67 -9.07
CA VAL A 173 -11.66 19.29 -10.47
C VAL A 173 -13.15 19.30 -10.80
#